data_AF-A0A2N0ZEB4-F1
#
_entry.id   AF-A0A2N0ZEB4-F1
#
_cell.length_a   1.000
_cell.length_b   1.000
_cell.length_c   1.000
_cell.angle_alpha   90.00
_cell.angle_beta   90.00
_cell.angle_gamma   90.00
#
_symmetry.space_group_name_H-M   'P 1'
#
loop_
_entity.id
_entity.type
_entity.pdbx_description
1 polymer ?
#
loop_
_entity_poly.entity_id
_entity_poly.type
_entity_poly.pdbx_seq_one_letter_code
_entity_poly.pdbx_strand_id
1 'polypeptide(L)'
;MVYYMYSRATKGGGALVKTTKGGGATTATSSAGGGVSTSTASGGGSSQTSSSGGGTQSTTSTRNFAQLNLLSGIPEGLSSAHVHEVQIPGDRFNHSHDISIASHTHTVNIPSHTHNFNVPNHSHDVSIPNHHHEIELPDHSHDIDHGIYKLDRLPTAVKIKVDGNVIPHTATSGENIDLVPYLAKDSENKILRGWHTVEILPNDLGRIAAQLNVQFFLQSRGKYTL
;
A
#
# COMPACT_ATOMS: atom_id res chain seq x y z
N MET A 1 -17.40 -45.32 39.40
CA MET A 1 -16.80 -44.25 38.60
C MET A 1 -17.62 -42.98 38.83
N VAL A 2 -16.99 -41.86 39.20
CA VAL A 2 -17.71 -40.60 39.49
C VAL A 2 -17.29 -39.56 38.46
N TYR A 3 -18.30 -38.94 37.88
CA TYR A 3 -18.28 -38.01 36.76
C TYR A 3 -18.74 -36.64 37.33
N TYR A 4 -18.00 -35.55 37.10
CA TYR A 4 -18.24 -34.23 37.72
C TYR A 4 -18.52 -33.14 36.68
N MET A 5 -19.56 -32.33 36.92
CA MET A 5 -19.78 -31.09 36.16
C MET A 5 -18.74 -30.04 36.54
N TYR A 6 -17.96 -29.57 35.56
CA TYR A 6 -17.10 -28.40 35.71
C TYR A 6 -17.30 -27.48 34.49
N SER A 7 -17.09 -26.17 34.68
CA SER A 7 -16.94 -25.20 33.60
C SER A 7 -15.46 -24.97 33.34
N ARG A 8 -15.04 -25.06 32.08
CA ARG A 8 -13.67 -24.66 31.67
C ARG A 8 -13.73 -23.36 30.87
N ALA A 9 -12.87 -22.40 31.20
CA ALA A 9 -12.57 -21.30 30.30
C ALA A 9 -11.70 -21.85 29.16
N THR A 10 -12.18 -21.78 27.91
CA THR A 10 -11.50 -22.47 26.81
C THR A 10 -10.31 -21.69 26.27
N LYS A 11 -10.33 -20.35 26.21
CA LYS A 11 -9.20 -19.46 25.86
C LYS A 11 -9.44 -18.04 26.40
N GLY A 12 -8.36 -17.31 26.74
CA GLY A 12 -8.42 -15.93 27.23
C GLY A 12 -8.47 -14.90 26.09
N GLY A 13 -9.31 -13.88 26.24
CA GLY A 13 -9.59 -12.85 25.24
C GLY A 13 -8.64 -11.65 25.27
N GLY A 14 -8.60 -10.94 24.14
CA GLY A 14 -8.02 -9.61 23.94
C GLY A 14 -6.50 -9.51 24.09
N ALA A 15 -5.73 -9.88 23.06
CA ALA A 15 -4.30 -9.61 23.01
C ALA A 15 -3.96 -8.73 21.80
N LEU A 16 -3.21 -7.66 22.03
CA LEU A 16 -2.51 -6.93 20.97
C LEU A 16 -1.47 -7.88 20.37
N VAL A 17 -1.76 -8.39 19.17
CA VAL A 17 -0.82 -9.24 18.44
C VAL A 17 0.04 -8.36 17.56
N LYS A 18 1.22 -7.99 18.06
CA LYS A 18 2.24 -7.33 17.26
C LYS A 18 3.09 -8.40 16.58
N THR A 19 3.08 -8.41 15.25
CA THR A 19 3.99 -9.27 14.50
C THR A 19 5.43 -8.84 14.77
N THR A 20 6.27 -9.78 15.22
CA THR A 20 7.69 -9.51 15.44
C THR A 20 8.37 -9.43 14.08
N LYS A 21 8.54 -8.18 13.60
CA LYS A 21 9.54 -7.75 12.62
C LYS A 21 9.68 -8.69 11.43
N GLY A 22 8.85 -8.53 10.41
CA GLY A 22 8.87 -9.38 9.22
C GLY A 22 8.78 -8.58 7.93
N GLY A 23 9.89 -8.56 7.18
CA GLY A 23 9.83 -8.39 5.72
C GLY A 23 10.12 -7.00 5.17
N GLY A 24 11.32 -6.46 5.40
CA GLY A 24 11.89 -5.51 4.44
C GLY A 24 12.39 -6.28 3.22
N ALA A 25 11.49 -6.62 2.30
CA ALA A 25 11.85 -7.29 1.05
C ALA A 25 11.97 -6.25 -0.07
N THR A 26 13.11 -6.23 -0.75
CA THR A 26 13.25 -5.58 -2.05
C THR A 26 12.57 -6.46 -3.08
N THR A 27 11.49 -5.95 -3.67
CA THR A 27 10.86 -6.57 -4.84
C THR A 27 11.37 -5.87 -6.08
N ALA A 28 12.32 -6.48 -6.78
CA ALA A 28 12.64 -6.07 -8.14
C ALA A 28 11.40 -6.31 -9.01
N THR A 29 10.78 -5.24 -9.50
CA THR A 29 9.73 -5.40 -10.51
C THR A 29 10.40 -5.80 -11.82
N SER A 30 9.81 -6.79 -12.50
CA SER A 30 10.39 -7.44 -13.68
C SER A 30 10.92 -6.45 -14.69
N SER A 31 12.10 -6.73 -15.26
CA SER A 31 12.66 -6.03 -16.41
C SER A 31 11.64 -6.07 -17.56
N ALA A 32 10.97 -4.94 -17.79
CA ALA A 32 10.15 -4.78 -18.98
C ALA A 32 11.11 -4.66 -20.17
N GLY A 33 11.17 -5.72 -20.97
CA GLY A 33 12.11 -5.85 -22.08
C GLY A 33 12.06 -4.63 -23.00
N GLY A 34 13.24 -4.11 -23.33
CA GLY A 34 13.41 -3.07 -24.33
C GLY A 34 12.70 -3.46 -25.63
N GLY A 35 11.75 -2.63 -26.04
CA GLY A 35 10.96 -2.81 -27.25
C GLY A 35 11.29 -1.73 -28.27
N VAL A 36 11.23 -2.09 -29.55
CA VAL A 36 11.21 -1.11 -30.63
C VAL A 36 9.79 -0.59 -30.71
N SER A 37 9.60 0.70 -30.42
CA SER A 37 8.33 1.38 -30.59
C SER A 37 8.35 2.13 -31.91
N THR A 38 7.38 1.83 -32.75
CA THR A 38 7.14 2.52 -34.02
C THR A 38 6.08 3.59 -33.79
N SER A 39 6.35 4.84 -34.16
CA SER A 39 5.30 5.86 -34.18
C SER A 39 4.22 5.44 -35.18
N THR A 40 2.94 5.60 -34.84
CA THR A 40 1.84 5.43 -35.82
C THR A 40 2.10 6.35 -37.01
N ALA A 41 1.95 5.83 -38.23
CA ALA A 41 2.15 6.58 -39.45
C ALA A 41 1.17 7.76 -39.49
N SER A 42 1.63 8.95 -39.10
CA SER A 42 0.84 10.16 -39.26
C SER A 42 0.98 10.60 -40.72
N GLY A 43 -0.16 10.67 -41.40
CA GLY A 43 -0.29 10.71 -42.85
C GLY A 43 0.55 11.78 -43.55
N GLY A 44 1.05 11.42 -44.72
CA GLY A 44 1.72 12.36 -45.63
C GLY A 44 0.85 13.58 -45.88
N GLY A 45 1.25 14.71 -45.31
CA GLY A 45 0.65 16.01 -45.56
C GLY A 45 1.40 16.73 -46.68
N SER A 46 0.66 17.38 -47.58
CA SER A 46 1.22 18.34 -48.52
C SER A 46 1.34 19.69 -47.83
N SER A 47 2.55 20.22 -47.67
CA SER A 47 2.77 21.58 -47.19
C SER A 47 2.97 22.51 -48.38
N GLN A 48 2.15 23.56 -48.50
CA GLN A 48 2.45 24.66 -49.42
C GLN A 48 3.53 25.55 -48.78
N THR A 49 4.72 25.55 -49.36
CA THR A 49 5.90 26.17 -48.73
C THR A 49 6.08 27.65 -49.06
N SER A 50 5.24 28.27 -49.90
CA SER A 50 5.34 29.71 -50.16
C SER A 50 4.09 30.27 -50.83
N SER A 51 3.57 31.39 -50.31
CA SER A 51 2.61 32.25 -51.01
C SER A 51 3.31 32.99 -52.13
N SER A 52 2.73 32.93 -53.33
CA SER A 52 3.18 33.46 -54.61
C SER A 52 3.89 34.82 -54.54
N GLY A 53 5.15 34.87 -54.96
CA GLY A 53 5.85 36.11 -55.31
C GLY A 53 5.84 36.30 -56.83
N GLY A 54 4.99 37.20 -57.33
CA GLY A 54 5.08 37.73 -58.69
C GLY A 54 5.74 39.11 -58.64
N GLY A 55 6.56 39.43 -59.63
CA GLY A 55 7.25 40.71 -59.71
C GLY A 55 7.53 41.11 -61.15
N THR A 56 7.55 42.43 -61.38
CA THR A 56 7.95 43.01 -62.66
C THR A 56 9.39 43.50 -62.52
N GLN A 57 10.28 43.05 -63.40
CA GLN A 57 11.65 43.53 -63.46
C GLN A 57 11.86 44.22 -64.80
N SER A 58 12.30 45.48 -64.76
CA SER A 58 12.61 46.23 -65.97
C SER A 58 13.99 45.82 -66.47
N THR A 59 14.05 45.23 -67.66
CA THR A 59 15.24 44.50 -68.12
C THR A 59 16.22 45.33 -68.93
N THR A 60 15.78 46.45 -69.49
CA THR A 60 16.64 47.28 -70.35
C THR A 60 16.12 48.71 -70.41
N SER A 61 17.02 49.68 -70.26
CA SER A 61 16.79 51.12 -70.46
C SER A 61 17.80 51.72 -71.45
N THR A 62 18.32 50.87 -72.34
CA THR A 62 19.46 51.20 -73.20
C THR A 62 19.06 52.14 -74.33
N ARG A 63 19.84 53.21 -74.46
CA ARG A 63 19.79 54.16 -75.57
C ARG A 63 20.51 53.54 -76.76
N ASN A 64 19.83 53.38 -77.90
CA ASN A 64 20.37 52.63 -79.03
C ASN A 64 21.43 53.39 -79.86
N PHE A 65 21.56 54.71 -79.70
CA PHE A 65 22.60 55.52 -80.34
C PHE A 65 22.72 56.87 -79.63
N ALA A 66 23.87 57.54 -79.77
CA ALA A 66 24.09 58.87 -79.19
C ALA A 66 23.40 60.00 -79.99
N GLN A 67 23.36 59.86 -81.32
CA GLN A 67 22.70 60.79 -82.24
C GLN A 67 22.47 60.05 -83.58
N LEU A 68 21.30 60.24 -84.19
CA LEU A 68 20.98 59.72 -85.52
C LEU A 68 20.86 60.89 -86.49
N ASN A 69 21.68 60.85 -87.54
CA ASN A 69 21.71 61.90 -88.56
C ASN A 69 21.03 61.39 -89.82
N LEU A 70 19.88 61.98 -90.17
CA LEU A 70 19.20 61.73 -91.42
C LEU A 70 19.54 62.86 -92.38
N LEU A 71 20.18 62.53 -93.49
CA LEU A 71 20.39 63.48 -94.57
C LEU A 71 19.28 63.36 -95.62
N SER A 72 18.75 64.49 -96.05
CA SER A 72 17.88 64.52 -97.23
C SER A 72 18.69 64.17 -98.48
N GLY A 73 18.02 63.59 -99.49
CA GLY A 73 18.57 63.57 -100.83
C GLY A 73 18.70 64.98 -101.41
N ILE A 74 19.43 65.11 -102.53
CA ILE A 74 19.41 66.33 -103.33
C ILE A 74 18.00 66.49 -103.95
N PRO A 75 17.29 67.60 -103.73
CA PRO A 75 16.01 67.83 -104.38
C PRO A 75 16.16 67.82 -105.90
N GLU A 76 15.34 67.05 -106.59
CA GLU A 76 15.43 66.95 -108.05
C GLU A 76 15.11 68.30 -108.71
N GLY A 77 15.95 68.70 -109.67
CA GLY A 77 15.72 69.88 -110.52
C GLY A 77 16.47 71.17 -110.15
N LEU A 78 17.41 71.15 -109.19
CA LEU A 78 18.24 72.32 -108.85
C LEU A 78 19.74 71.98 -108.92
N SER A 79 20.55 72.87 -109.52
CA SER A 79 21.97 72.65 -109.84
C SER A 79 22.95 72.98 -108.71
N SER A 80 22.47 73.43 -107.54
CA SER A 80 23.29 73.66 -106.35
C SER A 80 22.96 72.61 -105.30
N ALA A 81 23.81 71.59 -105.23
CA ALA A 81 23.66 70.47 -104.32
C ALA A 81 23.95 70.91 -102.88
N HIS A 82 22.91 71.15 -102.11
CA HIS A 82 22.99 71.11 -100.66
C HIS A 82 22.02 70.06 -100.13
N VAL A 83 22.40 69.44 -99.03
CA VAL A 83 21.62 68.43 -98.31
C VAL A 83 21.22 69.00 -96.96
N HIS A 84 20.05 68.63 -96.47
CA HIS A 84 19.62 68.97 -95.12
C HIS A 84 19.94 67.82 -94.20
N GLU A 85 20.64 68.08 -93.10
CA GLU A 85 20.85 67.11 -92.04
C GLU A 85 19.84 67.36 -90.91
N VAL A 86 19.08 66.33 -90.57
CA VAL A 86 18.24 66.29 -89.37
C VAL A 86 18.95 65.42 -88.35
N GLN A 87 19.40 66.05 -87.28
CA GLN A 87 20.05 65.36 -86.16
C GLN A 87 19.01 65.06 -85.08
N ILE A 88 18.78 63.77 -84.83
CA ILE A 88 17.91 63.29 -83.76
C ILE A 88 18.80 62.88 -82.58
N PRO A 89 18.80 63.64 -81.48
CA PRO A 89 19.60 63.29 -80.31
C PRO A 89 19.11 61.96 -79.70
N GLY A 90 20.05 61.17 -79.20
CA GLY A 90 19.84 59.79 -78.75
C GLY A 90 18.98 59.63 -77.49
N ASP A 91 18.63 60.73 -76.83
CA ASP A 91 17.75 60.76 -75.66
C ASP A 91 16.25 60.71 -76.01
N ARG A 92 15.87 60.99 -77.26
CA ARG A 92 14.48 61.00 -77.72
C ARG A 92 13.87 59.61 -77.93
N PHE A 93 14.67 58.54 -77.96
CA PHE A 93 14.20 57.17 -78.11
C PHE A 93 14.38 56.38 -76.81
N ASN A 94 13.64 56.76 -75.79
CA ASN A 94 13.54 55.99 -74.56
C ASN A 94 12.41 54.95 -74.70
N HIS A 95 12.73 53.68 -74.54
CA HIS A 95 11.74 52.63 -74.41
C HIS A 95 12.21 51.63 -73.36
N SER A 96 11.26 51.08 -72.60
CA SER A 96 11.48 50.07 -71.58
C SER A 96 10.84 48.75 -71.99
N HIS A 97 11.47 47.64 -71.57
CA HIS A 97 10.89 46.31 -71.65
C HIS A 97 10.65 45.79 -70.25
N ASP A 98 9.39 45.51 -69.95
CA ASP A 98 9.00 44.87 -68.70
C ASP A 98 8.70 43.41 -68.94
N ILE A 99 9.37 42.55 -68.17
CA ILE A 99 9.08 41.12 -68.15
C ILE A 99 8.26 40.86 -66.89
N SER A 100 7.02 40.45 -67.10
CA SER A 100 6.12 40.05 -66.01
C SER A 100 6.25 38.56 -65.77
N ILE A 101 6.60 38.17 -64.55
CA ILE A 101 6.60 36.78 -64.12
C ILE A 101 5.31 36.54 -63.34
N ALA A 102 4.46 35.67 -63.89
CA ALA A 102 3.20 35.32 -63.26
C ALA A 102 3.41 34.68 -61.88
N SER A 103 2.47 34.96 -60.97
CA SER A 103 2.40 34.24 -59.70
C SER A 103 2.26 32.74 -59.96
N HIS A 104 3.10 31.95 -59.30
CA HIS A 104 3.00 30.50 -59.34
C HIS A 104 3.20 29.94 -57.94
N THR A 105 2.77 28.70 -57.76
CA THR A 105 2.84 27.97 -56.50
C THR A 105 3.72 26.75 -56.66
N HIS A 106 4.43 26.40 -55.58
CA HIS A 106 5.16 25.14 -55.48
C HIS A 106 4.42 24.21 -54.53
N THR A 107 4.25 22.97 -54.97
CA THR A 107 3.73 21.89 -54.12
C THR A 107 4.87 20.94 -53.83
N VAL A 108 5.13 20.70 -52.54
CA VAL A 108 6.08 19.69 -52.09
C VAL A 108 5.29 18.54 -51.47
N ASN A 109 5.40 17.37 -52.09
CA ASN A 109 4.75 16.17 -51.59
C ASN A 109 5.72 15.38 -50.69
N ILE A 110 5.35 15.18 -49.43
CA ILE A 110 6.13 14.35 -48.51
C ILE A 110 5.40 13.02 -48.33
N PRO A 111 5.95 11.89 -48.81
CA PRO A 111 5.34 10.58 -48.64
C PRO A 111 5.16 10.22 -47.16
N SER A 112 4.18 9.36 -46.89
CA SER A 112 4.04 8.73 -45.58
C SER A 112 5.34 8.01 -45.20
N HIS A 113 5.87 8.34 -44.04
CA HIS A 113 7.07 7.72 -43.49
C HIS A 113 6.82 7.35 -42.03
N THR A 114 7.69 6.49 -41.49
CA THR A 114 7.64 6.04 -40.10
C THR A 114 8.93 6.40 -39.39
N HIS A 115 8.83 6.64 -38.08
CA HIS A 115 9.98 6.78 -37.22
C HIS A 115 10.09 5.57 -36.30
N ASN A 116 11.30 5.02 -36.23
CA ASN A 116 11.68 3.99 -35.27
C ASN A 116 12.47 4.66 -34.16
N PHE A 117 12.08 4.42 -32.91
CA PHE A 117 12.88 4.82 -31.76
C PHE A 117 13.18 3.60 -30.90
N ASN A 118 14.41 3.54 -30.42
CA ASN A 118 14.91 2.46 -29.57
C ASN A 118 14.91 2.94 -28.12
N VAL A 119 14.15 2.25 -27.26
CA VAL A 119 14.17 2.50 -25.82
C VAL A 119 15.03 1.41 -25.18
N PRO A 120 16.20 1.75 -24.60
CA PRO A 120 17.04 0.77 -23.92
C PRO A 120 16.28 0.05 -22.80
N ASN A 121 16.68 -1.19 -22.55
CA ASN A 121 16.19 -1.94 -21.40
C ASN A 121 16.55 -1.19 -20.11
N HIS A 122 15.57 -1.04 -19.22
CA HIS A 122 15.78 -0.44 -17.91
C HIS A 122 15.06 -1.27 -16.83
N SER A 123 15.50 -1.08 -15.59
CA SER A 123 14.93 -1.78 -14.43
C SER A 123 14.40 -0.77 -13.43
N HIS A 124 13.32 -1.15 -12.74
CA HIS A 124 12.82 -0.43 -11.59
C HIS A 124 13.17 -1.21 -10.33
N ASP A 125 13.74 -0.51 -9.36
CA ASP A 125 13.97 -1.05 -8.02
C ASP A 125 13.01 -0.35 -7.05
N VAL A 126 12.30 -1.14 -6.25
CA VAL A 126 11.37 -0.65 -5.24
C VAL A 126 11.74 -1.29 -3.92
N SER A 127 12.24 -0.45 -3.02
CA SER A 127 12.63 -0.85 -1.66
C SER A 127 11.55 -0.46 -0.67
N ILE A 128 10.94 -1.44 0.00
CA ILE A 128 10.01 -1.24 1.10
C ILE A 128 10.76 -1.43 2.41
N PRO A 129 10.91 -0.37 3.24
CA PRO A 129 11.56 -0.49 4.55
C PRO A 129 10.88 -1.49 5.47
N ASN A 130 11.62 -1.94 6.48
CA ASN A 130 11.10 -2.83 7.50
C ASN A 130 9.94 -2.14 8.25
N HIS A 131 8.78 -2.78 8.27
CA HIS A 131 7.58 -2.27 8.91
C HIS A 131 6.95 -3.34 9.79
N HIS A 132 5.98 -2.92 10.61
CA HIS A 132 5.24 -3.81 11.50
C HIS A 132 3.76 -3.70 11.20
N HIS A 133 3.06 -4.84 11.30
CA HIS A 133 1.62 -4.86 11.31
C HIS A 133 1.13 -4.92 12.75
N GLU A 134 0.18 -4.03 13.05
CA GLU A 134 -0.59 -4.01 14.27
C GLU A 134 -2.01 -4.46 13.93
N ILE A 135 -2.47 -5.49 14.64
CA ILE A 135 -3.81 -6.04 14.48
C ILE A 135 -4.50 -5.89 15.83
N GLU A 136 -5.54 -5.08 15.87
CA GLU A 136 -6.41 -4.93 17.01
C GLU A 136 -7.57 -5.93 16.88
N LEU A 137 -7.60 -6.92 17.76
CA LEU A 137 -8.75 -7.82 17.88
C LEU A 137 -9.76 -7.18 18.84
N PRO A 138 -11.01 -6.93 18.41
CA PRO A 138 -12.05 -6.43 19.29
C PRO A 138 -12.28 -7.34 20.49
N ASP A 139 -12.81 -6.74 21.56
CA ASP A 139 -13.31 -7.48 22.71
C ASP A 139 -14.34 -8.52 22.22
N HIS A 140 -14.07 -9.77 22.57
CA HIS A 140 -14.95 -10.89 22.27
C HIS A 140 -15.06 -11.77 23.52
N SER A 141 -16.19 -12.45 23.63
CA SER A 141 -16.43 -13.44 24.67
C SER A 141 -16.16 -14.84 24.15
N HIS A 142 -15.64 -15.70 25.02
CA HIS A 142 -15.65 -17.14 24.79
C HIS A 142 -16.79 -17.78 25.55
N ASP A 143 -17.42 -18.77 24.93
CA ASP A 143 -18.41 -19.60 25.60
C ASP A 143 -17.75 -20.49 26.65
N ILE A 144 -18.46 -20.66 27.76
CA ILE A 144 -18.09 -21.62 28.78
C ILE A 144 -18.59 -22.98 28.33
N ASP A 145 -17.66 -23.91 28.10
CA ASP A 145 -18.03 -25.29 27.82
C ASP A 145 -18.37 -25.98 29.15
N HIS A 146 -19.61 -26.46 29.23
CA HIS A 146 -20.16 -27.16 30.37
C HIS A 146 -20.11 -28.65 30.10
N GLY A 147 -19.34 -29.39 30.89
CA GLY A 147 -19.23 -30.82 30.66
C GLY A 147 -18.72 -31.56 31.86
N ILE A 148 -18.72 -32.88 31.69
CA ILE A 148 -18.08 -33.76 32.65
C ILE A 148 -16.63 -33.97 32.24
N TYR A 149 -15.71 -33.46 33.05
CA TYR A 149 -14.29 -33.48 32.73
C TYR A 149 -13.53 -34.38 33.68
N LYS A 150 -12.76 -35.30 33.10
CA LYS A 150 -11.74 -36.05 33.81
C LYS A 150 -10.46 -35.25 33.77
N LEU A 151 -9.98 -34.82 34.93
CA LEU A 151 -8.67 -34.23 35.06
C LEU A 151 -7.61 -35.33 34.87
N ASP A 152 -6.52 -34.97 34.19
CA ASP A 152 -5.34 -35.82 34.01
C ASP A 152 -4.46 -35.90 35.26
N ARG A 153 -4.73 -35.03 36.24
CA ARG A 153 -4.04 -34.92 37.51
C ARG A 153 -4.98 -35.13 38.69
N LEU A 154 -4.42 -35.64 39.78
CA LEU A 154 -5.07 -35.74 41.09
C LEU A 154 -4.46 -34.69 42.03
N PRO A 155 -5.20 -34.23 43.06
CA PRO A 155 -4.61 -33.47 44.15
C PRO A 155 -3.44 -34.23 44.76
N THR A 156 -2.43 -33.50 45.23
CA THR A 156 -1.23 -34.09 45.84
C THR A 156 -1.19 -33.93 47.35
N ALA A 157 -2.04 -33.07 47.90
CA ALA A 157 -2.16 -32.87 49.34
C ALA A 157 -3.57 -32.44 49.75
N VAL A 158 -3.90 -32.69 51.02
CA VAL A 158 -5.09 -32.12 51.68
C VAL A 158 -4.67 -31.29 52.89
N LYS A 159 -5.49 -30.33 53.27
CA LYS A 159 -5.35 -29.57 54.51
C LYS A 159 -6.60 -29.82 55.33
N ILE A 160 -6.40 -30.36 56.53
CA ILE A 160 -7.49 -30.61 57.49
C ILE A 160 -7.41 -29.57 58.59
N LYS A 161 -8.54 -28.93 58.89
CA LYS A 161 -8.70 -28.05 60.04
C LYS A 161 -9.85 -28.51 60.92
N VAL A 162 -9.68 -28.39 62.23
CA VAL A 162 -10.73 -28.62 63.22
C VAL A 162 -10.83 -27.38 64.08
N ASP A 163 -12.00 -26.73 64.09
CA ASP A 163 -12.23 -25.44 64.75
C ASP A 163 -11.17 -24.38 64.41
N GLY A 164 -10.71 -24.39 63.15
CA GLY A 164 -9.66 -23.50 62.65
C GLY A 164 -8.22 -23.98 62.90
N ASN A 165 -8.00 -24.97 63.78
CA ASN A 165 -6.68 -25.54 64.08
C ASN A 165 -6.26 -26.53 62.99
N VAL A 166 -5.07 -26.33 62.41
CA VAL A 166 -4.54 -27.19 61.34
C VAL A 166 -4.00 -28.49 61.93
N ILE A 167 -4.42 -29.62 61.37
CA ILE A 167 -3.87 -30.94 61.67
C ILE A 167 -2.61 -31.16 60.83
N PRO A 168 -1.50 -31.68 61.40
CA PRO A 168 -0.27 -31.99 60.69
C PRO A 168 -0.41 -33.28 59.86
N HIS A 169 -1.39 -33.28 58.96
CA HIS A 169 -1.63 -34.35 57.99
C HIS A 169 -1.86 -33.71 56.63
N THR A 170 -1.04 -34.09 55.65
CA THR A 170 -1.07 -33.52 54.30
C THR A 170 -1.27 -34.56 53.20
N ALA A 171 -1.23 -35.86 53.52
CA ALA A 171 -1.41 -36.91 52.53
C ALA A 171 -2.85 -36.95 52.01
N THR A 172 -3.04 -37.42 50.77
CA THR A 172 -4.35 -37.51 50.13
C THR A 172 -5.21 -38.67 50.63
N SER A 173 -4.68 -39.49 51.54
CA SER A 173 -5.36 -40.58 52.23
C SER A 173 -4.88 -40.66 53.67
N GLY A 174 -5.79 -40.97 54.59
CA GLY A 174 -5.48 -41.23 55.98
C GLY A 174 -6.61 -41.98 56.65
N GLU A 175 -6.26 -42.78 57.66
CA GLU A 175 -7.20 -43.51 58.50
C GLU A 175 -6.95 -43.15 59.96
N ASN A 176 -8.01 -43.16 60.77
CA ASN A 176 -7.93 -42.97 62.22
C ASN A 176 -7.18 -41.68 62.66
N ILE A 177 -7.37 -40.58 61.92
CA ILE A 177 -6.82 -39.28 62.28
C ILE A 177 -7.54 -38.79 63.54
N ASP A 178 -6.80 -38.66 64.65
CA ASP A 178 -7.36 -38.15 65.90
C ASP A 178 -7.61 -36.64 65.81
N LEU A 179 -8.88 -36.25 65.90
CA LEU A 179 -9.32 -34.86 65.85
C LEU A 179 -9.45 -34.23 67.24
N VAL A 180 -9.49 -35.05 68.30
CA VAL A 180 -9.74 -34.60 69.69
C VAL A 180 -8.75 -33.54 70.16
N PRO A 181 -7.44 -33.62 69.85
CA PRO A 181 -6.48 -32.61 70.28
C PRO A 181 -6.78 -31.20 69.74
N TYR A 182 -7.45 -31.12 68.58
CA TYR A 182 -7.66 -29.91 67.80
C TYR A 182 -9.05 -29.29 67.98
N LEU A 183 -9.98 -29.99 68.65
CA LEU A 183 -11.26 -29.44 69.05
C LEU A 183 -11.07 -28.32 70.08
N ALA A 184 -11.90 -27.29 69.99
CA ALA A 184 -11.90 -26.19 70.95
C ALA A 184 -12.20 -26.68 72.37
N LYS A 185 -11.43 -26.19 73.35
CA LYS A 185 -11.52 -26.60 74.77
C LYS A 185 -11.81 -25.42 75.68
N ASP A 186 -12.44 -25.70 76.82
CA ASP A 186 -12.61 -24.74 77.91
C ASP A 186 -11.32 -24.59 78.74
N SER A 187 -11.36 -23.73 79.76
CA SER A 187 -10.25 -23.50 80.70
C SER A 187 -9.87 -24.72 81.54
N GLU A 188 -10.72 -25.75 81.58
CA GLU A 188 -10.50 -27.01 82.30
C GLU A 188 -10.01 -28.13 81.36
N ASN A 189 -9.59 -27.79 80.14
CA ASN A 189 -9.17 -28.72 79.07
C ASN A 189 -10.27 -29.69 78.60
N LYS A 190 -11.54 -29.40 78.83
CA LYS A 190 -12.66 -30.19 78.29
C LYS A 190 -13.08 -29.63 76.95
N ILE A 191 -13.50 -30.49 76.03
CA ILE A 191 -14.03 -30.09 74.72
C ILE A 191 -15.27 -29.22 74.95
N LEU A 192 -15.31 -28.04 74.31
CA LEU A 192 -16.45 -27.13 74.37
C LEU A 192 -17.71 -27.84 73.85
N ARG A 193 -18.85 -27.57 74.47
CA ARG A 193 -20.13 -28.12 73.99
C ARG A 193 -20.67 -27.24 72.88
N GLY A 194 -21.14 -27.86 71.80
CA GLY A 194 -21.80 -27.16 70.71
C GLY A 194 -21.31 -27.65 69.35
N TRP A 195 -21.31 -26.73 68.40
CA TRP A 195 -20.86 -27.00 67.04
C TRP A 195 -19.35 -26.98 66.95
N HIS A 196 -18.81 -28.02 66.33
CA HIS A 196 -17.43 -28.08 65.89
C HIS A 196 -17.39 -28.16 64.37
N THR A 197 -16.40 -27.53 63.76
CA THR A 197 -16.25 -27.49 62.30
C THR A 197 -15.01 -28.27 61.89
N VAL A 198 -15.21 -29.23 60.97
CA VAL A 198 -14.11 -29.94 60.31
C VAL A 198 -14.05 -29.50 58.86
N GLU A 199 -12.97 -28.85 58.47
CA GLU A 199 -12.72 -28.43 57.08
C GLU A 199 -11.68 -29.35 56.46
N ILE A 200 -11.99 -29.94 55.31
CA ILE A 200 -11.05 -30.75 54.53
C ILE A 200 -10.91 -30.09 53.16
N LEU A 201 -9.70 -29.66 52.81
CA LEU A 201 -9.42 -28.82 51.65
C LEU A 201 -8.34 -29.50 50.79
N PRO A 202 -8.65 -30.03 49.60
CA PRO A 202 -7.62 -30.53 48.70
C PRO A 202 -6.86 -29.34 48.10
N ASN A 203 -5.58 -29.53 47.77
CA ASN A 203 -4.74 -28.49 47.17
C ASN A 203 -5.00 -28.24 45.68
N ASP A 204 -5.89 -29.03 45.08
CA ASP A 204 -6.32 -28.94 43.70
C ASP A 204 -7.75 -29.48 43.57
N LEU A 205 -8.34 -29.35 42.38
CA LEU A 205 -9.66 -29.89 42.08
C LEU A 205 -9.72 -31.40 42.34
N GLY A 206 -10.59 -31.81 43.26
CA GLY A 206 -10.81 -33.21 43.59
C GLY A 206 -12.00 -33.41 44.53
N ARG A 207 -12.52 -34.63 44.55
CA ARG A 207 -13.56 -35.03 45.51
C ARG A 207 -12.94 -35.59 46.77
N ILE A 208 -13.44 -35.15 47.91
CA ILE A 208 -13.12 -35.75 49.20
C ILE A 208 -14.15 -36.84 49.51
N ALA A 209 -13.65 -38.00 49.91
CA ALA A 209 -14.43 -39.06 50.54
C ALA A 209 -13.90 -39.21 51.97
N ALA A 210 -14.73 -38.91 52.97
CA ALA A 210 -14.35 -39.01 54.36
C ALA A 210 -15.49 -39.63 55.16
N GLN A 211 -15.13 -40.40 56.18
CA GLN A 211 -16.04 -40.91 57.20
C GLN A 211 -15.59 -40.36 58.54
N LEU A 212 -16.51 -39.75 59.28
CA LEU A 212 -16.26 -39.23 60.61
C LEU A 212 -16.90 -40.17 61.64
N ASN A 213 -16.11 -40.68 62.55
CA ASN A 213 -16.60 -41.50 63.67
C ASN A 213 -16.53 -40.67 64.94
N VAL A 214 -17.68 -40.49 65.60
CA VAL A 214 -17.78 -39.71 66.84
C VAL A 214 -18.19 -40.66 67.96
N GLN A 215 -17.36 -40.74 69.00
CA GLN A 215 -17.68 -41.43 70.23
C GLN A 215 -17.81 -40.41 71.35
N PHE A 216 -18.95 -40.40 72.03
CA PHE A 216 -19.18 -39.53 73.19
C PHE A 216 -19.60 -40.38 74.38
N PHE A 217 -19.08 -40.05 75.56
CA PHE A 217 -19.48 -40.67 76.82
C PHE A 217 -20.35 -39.69 77.59
N LEU A 218 -21.60 -40.08 77.89
CA LEU A 218 -22.44 -39.32 78.81
C LEU A 218 -22.15 -39.80 80.23
N GLN A 219 -21.57 -38.93 81.04
CA GLN A 219 -21.52 -39.12 82.48
C GLN A 219 -22.53 -38.17 83.12
N SER A 220 -23.62 -38.71 83.67
CA SER A 220 -24.56 -37.94 84.49
C SER A 220 -23.84 -37.48 85.75
N ARG A 221 -23.76 -36.16 85.96
CA ARG A 221 -23.34 -35.58 87.24
C ARG A 221 -24.56 -34.99 87.90
N GLY A 222 -25.19 -35.76 88.78
CA GLY A 222 -26.22 -35.24 89.67
C GLY A 222 -25.58 -34.32 90.70
N LYS A 223 -25.76 -33.01 90.55
CA LYS A 223 -25.49 -32.07 91.64
C LYS A 223 -26.83 -31.71 92.26
N TYR A 224 -27.17 -32.37 93.36
CA TYR A 224 -28.27 -31.95 94.22
C TYR A 224 -27.86 -30.62 94.88
N THR A 225 -28.62 -29.57 94.60
CA THR A 225 -28.73 -28.40 95.48
C THR A 225 -30.19 -27.99 95.48
N LEU A 226 -30.83 -28.15 96.65
CA LEU A 226 -32.05 -27.44 97.04
C LEU A 226 -31.73 -25.94 97.17
#